data_AF-A0A2E9NBV8-F1
#
_entry.id   AF-A0A2E9NBV8-F1
#
_cell.length_a   1.000
_cell.length_b   1.000
_cell.length_c   1.000
_cell.angle_alpha   90.00
_cell.angle_beta   90.00
_cell.angle_gamma   90.00
#
_symmetry.space_group_name_H-M   'P 1'
#
loop_
_entity.id
_entity.type
_entity.pdbx_description
1 polymer ?
#
loop_
_entity_poly.entity_id
_entity_poly.type
_entity_poly.pdbx_seq_one_letter_code
_entity_poly.pdbx_strand_id
1 'polypeptide(L)'
;MGNAFGWPHLLIILAVILLLFGAAKLPALAKSLGQSARVFKGEMKAMKDDDSKDAAKPDVAASEAADSSSTGSAGSSQAASSSGRDSTA
;
A
#
# COMPACT_ATOMS: atom_id res chain seq x y z
N MET A 1 1.54 -16.04 39.08
CA MET A 1 2.78 -15.27 38.86
C MET A 1 2.77 -14.81 37.40
N GLY A 2 2.11 -13.69 37.14
CA GLY A 2 1.62 -13.33 35.81
C GLY A 2 2.55 -12.38 35.04
N ASN A 3 2.98 -12.84 33.87
CA ASN A 3 3.08 -12.07 32.62
C ASN A 3 3.93 -10.78 32.60
N ALA A 4 4.97 -10.68 33.43
CA ALA A 4 5.91 -9.55 33.37
C ALA A 4 6.71 -9.45 32.04
N PHE A 5 6.73 -10.51 31.22
CA PHE A 5 7.53 -10.58 30.00
C PHE A 5 6.73 -10.72 28.68
N GLY A 6 5.40 -10.83 28.73
CA GLY A 6 4.65 -11.27 27.54
C GLY A 6 4.11 -10.16 26.65
N TRP A 7 3.80 -8.99 27.21
CA TRP A 7 3.01 -7.95 26.54
C TRP A 7 3.55 -6.52 26.70
N PRO A 8 3.90 -6.04 27.92
CA PRO A 8 4.37 -4.66 28.08
C PRO A 8 5.73 -4.41 27.43
N HIS A 9 6.60 -5.44 27.35
CA HIS A 9 7.91 -5.32 26.72
C HIS A 9 7.80 -5.06 25.20
N LEU A 10 6.87 -5.75 24.53
CA LEU A 10 6.56 -5.50 23.11
C LEU A 10 6.03 -4.08 22.89
N LEU A 11 5.15 -3.60 23.78
CA LEU A 11 4.66 -2.22 23.72
C LEU A 11 5.78 -1.19 23.88
N ILE A 12 6.74 -1.42 24.78
CA ILE A 12 7.90 -0.54 24.99
C ILE A 12 8.78 -0.49 23.74
N ILE A 13 9.09 -1.64 23.14
CA ILE A 13 9.89 -1.69 21.91
C ILE A 13 9.17 -0.97 20.76
N LEU A 14 7.86 -1.21 20.61
CA LEU A 14 7.03 -0.52 19.63
C LEU A 14 7.03 0.99 19.86
N ALA A 15 6.93 1.45 21.12
CA ALA A 15 6.99 2.86 21.47
C ALA A 15 8.34 3.49 21.07
N VAL A 16 9.46 2.80 21.29
CA VAL A 16 10.80 3.27 20.87
C VAL A 16 10.89 3.37 19.35
N ILE A 17 10.39 2.37 18.61
CA ILE A 17 10.36 2.41 17.13
C ILE A 17 9.48 3.57 16.65
N LEU A 18 8.31 3.78 17.25
CA LEU A 18 7.44 4.92 16.96
C LEU A 18 8.11 6.26 17.25
N LEU A 19 8.97 6.36 18.27
CA LEU A 19 9.70 7.57 18.59
C LEU A 19 10.81 7.87 17.57
N LEU A 20 11.52 6.84 17.09
CA LEU A 20 12.60 6.97 16.11
C LEU A 20 12.06 7.19 14.68
N PHE A 21 11.07 6.41 14.28
CA PHE A 21 10.51 6.43 12.93
C PHE A 21 9.33 7.41 12.80
N GLY A 22 8.63 7.71 13.88
CA GLY A 22 7.42 8.54 13.89
C GLY A 22 6.14 7.76 13.61
N ALA A 23 5.02 8.24 14.18
CA ALA A 23 3.70 7.62 14.03
C ALA A 23 3.20 7.54 12.58
N ALA A 24 3.68 8.43 11.69
CA ALA A 24 3.28 8.45 10.28
C ALA A 24 4.08 7.48 9.38
N LYS A 25 5.28 7.04 9.80
CA LYS A 25 6.17 6.22 8.94
C LYS A 25 5.93 4.73 9.07
N LEU A 26 5.58 4.24 10.25
CA LEU A 26 5.15 2.84 10.44
C LEU A 26 3.95 2.43 9.56
N PRO A 27 2.83 3.17 9.52
CA PRO A 27 1.70 2.81 8.67
C PRO A 27 2.03 2.93 7.18
N ALA A 28 2.86 3.89 6.78
CA ALA A 28 3.30 4.03 5.39
C ALA A 28 4.13 2.83 4.93
N LEU A 29 5.10 2.39 5.75
CA LEU A 29 5.93 1.21 5.48
C LEU A 29 5.10 -0.08 5.50
N ALA A 30 4.17 -0.22 6.45
CA ALA A 30 3.28 -1.37 6.52
C ALA A 30 2.36 -1.43 5.29
N LYS A 31 1.86 -0.30 4.78
CA LYS A 31 0.99 -0.25 3.60
C LYS A 31 1.74 -0.67 2.33
N SER A 32 2.96 -0.19 2.12
CA SER A 32 3.79 -0.61 0.96
C SER A 32 4.20 -2.08 1.05
N LEU A 33 4.64 -2.53 2.23
CA LEU A 33 5.07 -3.92 2.44
C LEU A 33 3.90 -4.90 2.36
N GLY A 34 2.73 -4.50 2.88
CA GLY A 34 1.50 -5.28 2.83
C GLY A 34 0.95 -5.44 1.42
N GLN A 35 1.09 -4.42 0.57
CA GLN A 35 0.65 -4.48 -0.82
C GLN A 35 1.52 -5.46 -1.63
N SER A 36 2.85 -5.42 -1.47
CA SER A 36 3.75 -6.42 -2.05
C SER A 36 3.51 -7.83 -1.49
N ALA A 37 3.30 -7.95 -0.18
CA ALA A 37 3.02 -9.23 0.47
C ALA A 37 1.68 -9.83 0.00
N ARG A 38 0.66 -9.02 -0.27
CA ARG A 38 -0.65 -9.48 -0.78
C ARG A 38 -0.53 -10.09 -2.17
N VAL A 39 0.22 -9.45 -3.07
CA VAL A 39 0.48 -9.96 -4.42
C VAL A 39 1.23 -11.28 -4.33
N PHE A 40 2.35 -11.29 -3.60
CA PHE A 40 3.15 -12.50 -3.40
C PHE A 40 2.35 -13.65 -2.76
N LYS A 41 1.52 -13.36 -1.75
CA LYS A 41 0.65 -14.36 -1.10
C LYS A 41 -0.41 -14.91 -2.06
N GLY A 42 -0.96 -14.07 -2.94
CA GLY A 42 -1.93 -14.49 -3.95
C GLY A 42 -1.31 -15.40 -5.00
N GLU A 43 -0.13 -15.05 -5.51
CA GLU A 43 0.63 -15.86 -6.47
C GLU A 43 1.08 -17.19 -5.84
N MET A 44 1.61 -17.15 -4.61
CA MET A 44 2.02 -18.35 -3.87
C MET A 44 0.82 -19.27 -3.59
N LYS A 45 -0.36 -18.70 -3.30
CA LYS A 45 -1.58 -19.46 -3.05
C LYS A 45 -2.12 -20.08 -4.34
N ALA A 46 -2.11 -19.36 -5.46
CA ALA A 46 -2.46 -19.91 -6.76
C ALA A 46 -1.55 -21.09 -7.13
N MET A 47 -0.24 -20.99 -6.90
CA MET A 47 0.70 -22.08 -7.17
C MET A 47 0.50 -23.30 -6.23
N LYS A 48 0.03 -23.07 -5.01
CA LYS A 48 -0.31 -24.13 -4.04
C LYS A 48 -1.64 -24.81 -4.37
N ASP A 49 -2.61 -24.04 -4.87
CA ASP A 49 -3.94 -24.51 -5.23
C ASP A 49 -3.96 -25.15 -6.65
N ASP A 50 -3.05 -24.80 -7.56
CA ASP A 50 -2.91 -25.45 -8.88
C ASP A 50 -2.50 -26.94 -8.79
N ASP A 51 -1.78 -27.33 -7.73
CA ASP A 51 -1.50 -28.74 -7.41
C ASP A 51 -2.76 -29.49 -6.91
N SER A 52 -3.84 -28.76 -6.58
CA SER A 52 -5.11 -29.26 -6.03
C SER A 52 -6.32 -28.74 -6.83
N LYS A 53 -6.30 -28.89 -8.16
CA LYS A 53 -7.45 -28.82 -9.09
C LYS A 53 -8.57 -27.79 -8.80
N ASP A 54 -8.69 -26.83 -9.72
CA ASP A 54 -9.98 -26.40 -10.29
C ASP A 54 -11.10 -26.05 -9.28
N ALA A 55 -11.00 -24.90 -8.60
CA ALA A 55 -12.17 -24.27 -7.97
C ALA A 55 -12.00 -22.76 -7.76
N ALA A 56 -12.82 -22.01 -8.49
CA ALA A 56 -13.32 -20.66 -8.19
C ALA A 56 -12.39 -19.44 -8.40
N LYS A 57 -12.68 -18.70 -9.47
CA LYS A 57 -12.40 -17.27 -9.69
C LYS A 57 -13.77 -16.55 -9.78
N PRO A 58 -13.96 -15.27 -9.44
CA PRO A 58 -13.06 -14.27 -8.83
C PRO A 58 -13.64 -13.65 -7.53
N ASP A 59 -12.79 -13.35 -6.53
CA ASP A 59 -13.18 -12.38 -5.49
C ASP A 59 -12.80 -10.98 -5.95
N VAL A 60 -13.77 -10.34 -6.61
CA VAL A 60 -13.84 -8.88 -6.77
C VAL A 60 -14.44 -8.34 -5.46
N ALA A 61 -13.65 -8.24 -4.38
CA ALA A 61 -14.06 -7.52 -3.18
C ALA A 61 -12.85 -7.01 -2.38
N ALA A 62 -12.28 -5.89 -2.84
CA ALA A 62 -11.72 -4.82 -1.99
C ALA A 62 -11.27 -3.63 -2.85
N SER A 63 -12.16 -3.17 -3.74
CA SER A 63 -12.28 -1.73 -3.97
C SER A 63 -13.14 -1.20 -2.81
N GLU A 64 -12.86 -0.01 -2.30
CA GLU A 64 -13.50 0.63 -1.13
C GLU A 64 -12.91 0.31 0.26
N ALA A 65 -11.70 0.81 0.51
CA ALA A 65 -11.43 1.62 1.71
C ALA A 65 -10.01 2.20 1.61
N ALA A 66 -9.92 3.53 1.65
CA ALA A 66 -8.70 4.35 1.59
C ALA A 66 -8.23 4.82 0.20
N ASP A 67 -9.18 5.22 -0.66
CA ASP A 67 -8.98 6.36 -1.56
C ASP A 67 -9.83 7.53 -1.04
N SER A 68 -9.31 8.24 -0.03
CA SER A 68 -9.85 9.50 0.51
C SER A 68 -8.92 10.04 1.59
N SER A 69 -7.76 10.59 1.22
CA SER A 69 -7.11 11.74 1.91
C SER A 69 -5.71 11.97 1.35
N SER A 70 -5.63 12.61 0.17
CA SER A 70 -4.79 13.78 -0.08
C SER A 70 -4.68 14.05 -1.60
N THR A 71 -5.78 14.56 -2.16
CA THR A 71 -5.64 15.53 -3.24
C THR A 71 -4.96 16.76 -2.63
N GLY A 72 -3.79 17.14 -3.18
CA GLY A 72 -3.21 18.44 -2.94
C GLY A 72 -1.68 18.47 -3.00
N SER A 73 -1.11 18.60 -4.19
CA SER A 73 -0.42 19.84 -4.59
C SER A 73 0.52 19.63 -5.78
N ALA A 74 0.27 20.41 -6.83
CA ALA A 74 1.11 20.72 -7.99
C ALA A 74 1.43 19.53 -8.93
N GLY A 75 0.82 19.40 -10.11
CA GLY A 75 0.47 20.47 -11.05
C GLY A 75 1.35 20.33 -12.29
N SER A 76 1.17 19.25 -13.05
CA SER A 76 1.65 19.14 -14.42
C SER A 76 0.70 19.93 -15.33
N SER A 77 0.92 21.24 -15.45
CA SER A 77 0.49 22.03 -16.61
C SER A 77 1.62 21.87 -17.63
N GLN A 78 1.52 21.09 -18.71
CA GLN A 78 0.48 21.07 -19.74
C GLN A 78 0.05 22.48 -20.18
N ALA A 79 1.06 23.22 -20.64
CA ALA A 79 1.03 24.28 -21.64
C ALA A 79 2.41 24.17 -22.33
N ALA A 80 2.62 23.99 -23.63
CA ALA A 80 1.78 24.23 -24.78
C ALA A 80 2.27 23.33 -25.93
N SER A 81 1.36 22.52 -26.48
CA SER A 81 1.49 21.93 -27.81
C SER A 81 0.26 22.34 -28.59
N SER A 82 0.31 23.52 -29.23
CA SER A 82 -0.55 23.94 -30.36
C SER A 82 -0.44 25.44 -30.64
N SER A 83 0.65 25.89 -31.29
CA SER A 83 0.61 27.15 -32.06
C SER A 83 1.79 27.17 -33.03
N GLY A 84 1.57 26.68 -34.25
CA GLY A 84 2.58 26.59 -35.29
C GLY A 84 1.99 26.20 -36.65
N ARG A 85 0.69 26.40 -36.81
CA ARG A 85 0.03 26.53 -38.09
C ARG A 85 -0.36 28.00 -38.15
N ASP A 86 -0.28 28.60 -39.33
CA ASP A 86 -0.82 29.93 -39.66
C ASP A 86 0.13 31.13 -39.45
N SER A 87 1.07 31.34 -40.40
CA SER A 87 1.42 32.71 -40.83
C SER A 87 2.17 32.76 -42.17
N THR A 88 1.49 33.38 -43.14
CA THR A 88 1.97 34.25 -44.24
C THR A 88 2.78 33.60 -45.37
N ALA A 89 2.27 33.53 -46.61
CA ALA A 89 2.09 34.62 -47.59
C ALA A 89 3.42 35.16 -48.14
#